data_AF-A0A067NCP4-F1
#
_entry.id   AF-A0A067NCP4-F1
#
_cell.length_a   1.000
_cell.length_b   1.000
_cell.length_c   1.000
_cell.angle_alpha   90.00
_cell.angle_beta   90.00
_cell.angle_gamma   90.00
#
_symmetry.space_group_name_H-M   'P 1'
#
loop_
_entity.id
_entity.type
_entity.pdbx_description
1 polymer ?
#
loop_
_entity_poly.entity_id
_entity_poly.type
_entity_poly.pdbx_seq_one_letter_code
_entity_poly.pdbx_strand_id
1 'polypeptide(L)'
;MQSSFSFIYPSSLDSLSGPAQLFRIARHSKCFACSCEGLHPQEGWIAQTEDSVNPIALLELDGPLTDDGYLRFCACGHGWEDHGAGSEVGHEELKRRARVAYRIDELLEDSGRLLDFSYVDEDILSLRR
;
A
#
# COMPACT_ATOMS: atom_id res chain seq x y z
N MET A 1 16.73 22.45 -3.51
CA MET A 1 16.59 21.07 -4.01
C MET A 1 15.46 20.45 -3.20
N GLN A 2 14.27 20.31 -3.78
CA GLN A 2 13.18 19.59 -3.09
C GLN A 2 13.54 18.12 -3.20
N SER A 3 13.90 17.50 -2.09
CA SER A 3 14.05 16.05 -2.01
C SER A 3 12.66 15.45 -2.14
N SER A 4 12.32 14.94 -3.32
CA SER A 4 11.10 14.15 -3.51
C SER A 4 11.35 12.77 -2.92
N PHE A 5 10.58 12.38 -1.91
CA PHE A 5 10.63 11.03 -1.36
C PHE A 5 9.86 10.09 -2.26
N SER A 6 10.37 8.90 -2.51
CA SER A 6 9.71 7.89 -3.34
C SER A 6 9.60 6.56 -2.62
N PHE A 7 8.57 5.79 -2.95
CA PHE A 7 8.38 4.42 -2.43
C PHE A 7 7.90 3.50 -3.55
N ILE A 8 8.07 2.20 -3.34
CA ILE A 8 7.65 1.18 -4.30
C ILE A 8 6.23 0.74 -3.96
N TYR A 9 5.37 0.68 -4.96
CA TYR A 9 4.11 -0.05 -4.91
C TYR A 9 4.28 -1.38 -5.65
N PRO A 10 3.96 -2.53 -5.03
CA PRO A 10 4.06 -3.81 -5.70
C PRO A 10 2.98 -3.86 -6.80
N SER A 11 3.39 -3.83 -8.06
CA SER A 11 2.50 -4.00 -9.22
C SER A 11 2.44 -5.46 -9.65
N SER A 12 3.56 -6.21 -9.55
CA SER A 12 3.61 -7.59 -10.02
C SER A 12 2.67 -8.50 -9.21
N LEU A 13 1.95 -9.37 -9.92
CA LEU A 13 1.04 -10.36 -9.34
C LEU A 13 1.80 -11.50 -8.66
N ASP A 14 3.08 -11.68 -8.99
CA ASP A 14 3.94 -12.74 -8.45
C ASP A 14 4.59 -12.37 -7.10
N SER A 15 4.57 -11.08 -6.72
CA SER A 15 5.07 -10.61 -5.41
C SER A 15 4.01 -10.83 -4.32
N LEU A 16 3.65 -12.09 -4.09
CA LEU A 16 3.02 -12.57 -2.85
C LEU A 16 4.06 -12.68 -1.70
N SER A 17 5.16 -11.94 -1.78
CA SER A 17 6.09 -11.80 -0.67
C SER A 17 5.35 -11.16 0.51
N GLY A 18 5.71 -11.55 1.74
CA GLY A 18 5.00 -11.12 2.96
C GLY A 18 4.76 -9.61 2.98
N PRO A 19 5.79 -8.75 2.89
CA PRO A 19 5.64 -7.30 2.93
C PRO A 19 4.75 -6.70 1.82
N ALA A 20 4.89 -7.18 0.57
CA ALA A 20 4.09 -6.69 -0.55
C ALA A 20 2.59 -6.97 -0.33
N GLN A 21 2.25 -8.18 0.13
CA GLN A 21 0.88 -8.54 0.47
C GLN A 21 0.33 -7.66 1.60
N LEU A 22 1.09 -7.47 2.67
CA LEU A 22 0.67 -6.65 3.81
C LEU A 22 0.41 -5.20 3.38
N PHE A 23 1.28 -4.63 2.54
CA PHE A 23 1.09 -3.27 2.03
C PHE A 23 -0.18 -3.15 1.18
N ARG A 24 -0.43 -4.09 0.25
CA ARG A 24 -1.67 -4.11 -0.55
C ARG A 24 -2.92 -4.19 0.33
N ILE A 25 -2.90 -5.05 1.35
CA ILE A 25 -4.01 -5.15 2.33
C ILE A 25 -4.20 -3.81 3.04
N ALA A 26 -3.12 -3.23 3.54
CA ALA A 26 -3.15 -2.00 4.32
C ALA A 26 -3.69 -0.82 3.51
N ARG A 27 -3.35 -0.70 2.24
CA ARG A 27 -3.87 0.33 1.35
C ARG A 27 -5.40 0.34 1.28
N HIS A 28 -6.03 -0.82 1.33
CA HIS A 28 -7.47 -0.97 1.12
C HIS A 28 -8.26 -1.29 2.38
N SER A 29 -7.60 -1.21 3.55
CA SER A 29 -8.21 -1.52 4.84
C SER A 29 -8.24 -0.28 5.72
N LYS A 30 -9.36 -0.08 6.42
CA LYS A 30 -9.51 1.02 7.37
C LYS A 30 -8.51 0.87 8.52
N CYS A 31 -8.04 2.01 9.01
CA CYS A 31 -7.28 2.06 10.25
C CYS A 31 -8.19 1.74 11.44
N PHE A 32 -7.74 0.88 12.35
CA PHE A 32 -8.48 0.58 13.59
C PHE A 32 -8.30 1.64 14.67
N ALA A 33 -7.25 2.47 14.57
CA ALA A 33 -6.92 3.50 15.55
C ALA A 33 -7.51 4.89 15.20
N CYS A 34 -7.93 5.13 13.95
CA CYS A 34 -8.46 6.42 13.50
C CYS A 34 -9.45 6.27 12.33
N SER A 35 -9.93 7.38 11.77
CA SER A 35 -10.87 7.39 10.63
C SER A 35 -10.20 7.29 9.25
N CYS A 36 -8.96 6.81 9.17
CA CYS A 36 -8.26 6.62 7.90
C CYS A 36 -8.84 5.42 7.16
N GLU A 37 -9.12 5.57 5.87
CA GLU A 37 -9.82 4.57 5.04
C GLU A 37 -8.87 3.60 4.33
N GLY A 38 -7.56 3.77 4.49
CA GLY A 38 -6.56 3.01 3.78
C GLY A 38 -5.16 3.59 3.94
N LEU A 39 -4.15 2.75 4.02
CA LEU A 39 -2.77 3.19 4.11
C LEU A 39 -2.38 3.99 2.87
N HIS A 40 -1.96 5.23 3.09
CA HIS A 40 -1.53 6.16 2.06
C HIS A 40 -0.28 6.95 2.48
N PRO A 41 0.53 7.41 1.51
CA PRO A 41 1.74 8.18 1.78
C PRO A 41 1.44 9.59 2.31
N GLN A 42 2.46 10.20 2.92
CA GLN A 42 2.44 11.63 3.28
C GLN A 42 2.49 12.51 2.02
N GLU A 43 2.10 13.77 2.17
CA GLU A 43 2.15 14.74 1.07
C GLU A 43 3.58 14.89 0.50
N GLY A 44 3.69 14.91 -0.83
CA GLY A 44 4.98 15.05 -1.54
C GLY A 44 5.75 13.74 -1.78
N TRP A 45 5.26 12.61 -1.28
CA TRP A 45 5.81 11.29 -1.60
C TRP A 45 5.28 10.79 -2.95
N ILE A 46 6.16 10.15 -3.73
CA ILE A 46 5.87 9.67 -5.07
C ILE A 46 5.90 8.14 -5.08
N ALA A 47 4.79 7.52 -5.46
CA ALA A 47 4.72 6.07 -5.65
C ALA A 47 5.33 5.68 -7.00
N GLN A 48 6.07 4.58 -7.05
CA GLN A 48 6.64 3.98 -8.26
C GLN A 48 6.33 2.48 -8.30
N THR A 49 6.10 1.91 -9.48
CA THR A 49 6.02 0.45 -9.63
C THR A 49 7.41 -0.19 -9.66
N GLU A 50 7.49 -1.48 -9.37
CA GLU A 50 8.73 -2.29 -9.39
C GLU A 50 9.48 -2.16 -10.74
N ASP A 51 8.75 -2.05 -11.86
CA ASP A 51 9.32 -1.89 -13.20
C ASP A 51 9.86 -0.47 -13.49
N SER A 52 9.44 0.51 -12.69
CA SER A 52 9.78 1.94 -12.86
C SER A 52 10.80 2.43 -11.84
N VAL A 53 11.26 1.57 -10.95
CA VAL A 53 12.18 1.95 -9.86
C VAL A 53 13.53 2.33 -10.43
N ASN A 54 14.03 3.50 -10.05
CA ASN A 54 15.44 3.82 -10.23
C ASN A 54 16.22 3.23 -9.04
N PRO A 55 17.06 2.19 -9.22
CA PRO A 55 17.71 1.46 -8.13
C PRO A 55 18.65 2.33 -7.28
N ILE A 56 18.99 3.54 -7.73
CA ILE A 56 19.79 4.50 -6.97
C ILE A 56 18.96 5.19 -5.84
N ALA A 57 17.64 5.26 -5.95
CA ALA A 57 16.78 6.02 -5.03
C ALA A 57 16.42 5.29 -3.71
N LEU A 58 16.76 4.00 -3.58
CA LEU A 58 16.43 3.18 -2.41
C LEU A 58 17.55 3.12 -1.34
N LEU A 59 18.74 3.64 -1.63
CA LEU A 59 19.96 3.40 -0.84
C LEU A 59 20.14 4.36 0.36
N GLU A 60 19.18 5.22 0.68
CA GLU A 60 19.31 6.24 1.76
C GLU A 60 18.03 6.40 2.61
N LEU A 61 17.43 5.31 3.09
CA LEU A 61 16.12 5.39 3.77
C LEU A 61 16.19 5.10 5.27
N ASP A 62 16.63 6.09 6.06
CA ASP A 62 16.13 6.26 7.43
C ASP A 62 14.71 6.87 7.32
N GLY A 63 13.66 6.03 7.27
CA GLY A 63 12.31 6.52 6.97
C GLY A 63 11.17 5.52 7.17
N PRO A 64 9.93 5.88 6.79
CA PRO A 64 8.73 5.06 6.97
C PRO A 64 8.63 3.88 5.99
N LEU A 65 9.74 3.41 5.42
CA LEU A 65 9.77 2.35 4.41
C LEU A 65 10.30 1.04 5.01
N THR A 66 9.94 -0.07 4.37
CA THR A 66 10.55 -1.39 4.62
C THR A 66 11.90 -1.49 3.90
N ASP A 67 12.68 -2.53 4.22
CA ASP A 67 13.94 -2.84 3.51
C ASP A 67 13.71 -3.03 2.00
N ASP A 68 12.54 -3.53 1.61
CA ASP A 68 12.09 -3.68 0.22
C ASP A 68 11.60 -2.37 -0.43
N GLY A 69 11.59 -1.24 0.29
CA GLY A 69 11.13 0.06 -0.21
C GLY A 69 9.61 0.28 -0.22
N TYR A 70 8.83 -0.61 0.41
CA TYR A 70 7.38 -0.46 0.57
C TYR A 70 7.04 0.49 1.70
N LEU A 71 5.89 1.16 1.62
CA LEU A 71 5.44 2.06 2.67
C LEU A 71 4.95 1.30 3.91
N ARG A 72 5.61 1.51 5.05
CA ARG A 72 5.29 0.88 6.34
C ARG A 72 4.35 1.71 7.20
N PHE A 73 4.47 3.04 7.15
CA PHE A 73 3.65 3.96 7.94
C PHE A 73 2.77 4.84 7.04
N CYS A 74 1.50 4.95 7.42
CA CYS A 74 0.57 5.85 6.77
C CYS A 74 0.81 7.31 7.20
N ALA A 75 0.38 8.26 6.38
CA ALA A 75 0.28 9.67 6.77
C ALA A 75 -0.59 9.90 8.02
N CYS A 76 -1.52 8.99 8.34
CA CYS A 76 -2.30 9.06 9.58
C CYS A 76 -1.47 8.78 10.85
N GLY A 77 -0.21 8.37 10.70
CA GLY A 77 0.73 8.09 11.79
C GLY A 77 0.77 6.62 12.24
N HIS A 78 -0.12 5.78 11.70
CA HIS A 78 -0.23 4.37 12.07
C HIS A 78 0.41 3.43 11.04
N GLY A 79 0.86 2.27 11.50
CA GLY A 79 1.51 1.27 10.66
C GLY A 79 0.51 0.49 9.80
N TRP A 80 1.01 -0.31 8.86
CA TRP A 80 0.21 -1.29 8.14
C TRP A 80 -0.52 -2.30 9.07
N GLU A 81 -0.04 -2.53 10.30
CA GLU A 81 -0.67 -3.41 11.28
C GLU A 81 -2.05 -2.87 11.68
N ASP A 82 -2.10 -1.56 11.96
CA ASP A 82 -3.34 -0.85 12.28
C ASP A 82 -4.30 -0.74 11.09
N HIS A 83 -3.82 -1.00 9.87
CA HIS A 83 -4.62 -1.04 8.64
C HIS A 83 -4.90 -2.48 8.22
N GLY A 84 -5.25 -3.35 9.16
CA GLY A 84 -5.75 -4.68 8.80
C GLY A 84 -4.72 -5.68 8.26
N ALA A 85 -3.43 -5.35 8.34
CA ALA A 85 -2.31 -6.22 8.02
C ALA A 85 -1.49 -6.61 9.26
N GLY A 86 -2.09 -6.53 10.45
CA GLY A 86 -1.43 -6.88 11.71
C GLY A 86 -1.38 -8.38 11.97
N SER A 87 -0.48 -8.78 12.87
CA SER A 87 -0.28 -10.19 13.25
C SER A 87 -1.43 -10.78 14.07
N GLU A 88 -2.30 -9.92 14.61
CA GLU A 88 -3.54 -10.28 15.28
C GLU A 88 -4.64 -10.74 14.31
N VAL A 89 -4.48 -10.47 13.01
CA VAL A 89 -5.42 -10.93 11.98
C VAL A 89 -5.14 -12.40 11.67
N GLY A 90 -6.13 -13.26 11.93
CA GLY A 90 -6.00 -14.69 11.65
C GLY A 90 -5.70 -14.95 10.17
N HIS A 91 -4.91 -16.00 9.90
CA HIS A 91 -4.42 -16.36 8.56
C HIS A 91 -5.51 -16.38 7.47
N GLU A 92 -6.68 -16.95 7.76
CA GLU A 92 -7.78 -17.02 6.79
C GLU A 92 -8.37 -15.64 6.44
N GLU A 93 -8.45 -14.74 7.42
CA GLU A 93 -8.93 -13.38 7.19
C GLU A 93 -7.87 -12.55 6.45
N LEU A 94 -6.58 -12.71 6.79
CA LEU A 94 -5.49 -12.08 6.06
C LEU A 94 -5.50 -12.51 4.59
N LYS A 95 -5.70 -13.80 4.32
CA LYS A 95 -5.83 -14.36 2.97
C LYS A 95 -7.08 -13.83 2.24
N ARG A 96 -8.19 -13.64 2.94
CA ARG A 96 -9.40 -13.02 2.37
C ARG A 96 -9.14 -11.57 1.96
N ARG A 97 -8.53 -10.77 2.85
CA ARG A 97 -8.18 -9.38 2.59
C ARG A 97 -7.18 -9.25 1.45
N ALA A 98 -6.19 -10.14 1.38
CA ALA A 98 -5.23 -10.19 0.27
C ALA A 98 -5.93 -10.33 -1.09
N ARG A 99 -6.91 -11.26 -1.20
CA ARG A 99 -7.67 -11.45 -2.45
C ARG A 99 -8.51 -10.21 -2.83
N VAL A 100 -9.11 -9.55 -1.84
CA VAL A 100 -9.88 -8.32 -2.06
C VAL A 100 -8.97 -7.18 -2.52
N ALA A 101 -7.87 -6.95 -1.80
CA ALA A 101 -6.88 -5.94 -2.14
C ALA A 101 -6.30 -6.15 -3.54
N TYR A 102 -5.98 -7.39 -3.89
CA TYR A 102 -5.55 -7.76 -5.23
C TYR A 102 -6.58 -7.39 -6.29
N ARG A 103 -7.85 -7.74 -6.07
CA ARG A 103 -8.92 -7.44 -7.03
C ARG A 103 -9.11 -5.93 -7.23
N ILE A 104 -8.96 -5.14 -6.16
CA ILE A 104 -9.03 -3.68 -6.24
C ILE A 104 -7.83 -3.14 -7.03
N ASP A 105 -6.63 -3.66 -6.77
CA ASP A 105 -5.42 -3.26 -7.50
C ASP A 105 -5.53 -3.55 -9.00
N GLU A 106 -6.07 -4.70 -9.41
CA GLU A 106 -6.32 -5.01 -10.83
C GLU A 106 -7.21 -3.94 -11.49
N LEU A 107 -8.31 -3.55 -10.84
CA LEU A 107 -9.22 -2.51 -11.37
C LEU A 107 -8.54 -1.14 -11.47
N LEU A 108 -7.70 -0.81 -10.49
CA LEU A 108 -6.91 0.41 -10.48
C LEU A 108 -5.82 0.40 -11.56
N GLU A 109 -5.18 -0.75 -11.78
CA GLU A 109 -4.17 -0.92 -12.82
C GLU A 109 -4.78 -0.81 -14.23
N ASP A 110 -5.90 -1.50 -14.47
CA ASP A 110 -6.65 -1.44 -15.74
C ASP A 110 -7.07 -0.01 -16.10
N SER A 111 -7.34 0.83 -15.09
CA SER A 111 -7.72 2.23 -15.27
C SER A 111 -6.54 3.22 -15.25
N GLY A 112 -5.30 2.75 -15.08
CA GLY A 112 -4.10 3.57 -14.99
C GLY A 112 -4.00 4.41 -13.70
N ARG A 113 -4.71 4.00 -12.65
CA ARG A 113 -4.84 4.69 -11.35
C ARG A 113 -4.20 3.93 -10.18
N LEU A 114 -3.42 2.87 -10.46
CA LEU A 114 -2.77 2.06 -9.42
C LEU A 114 -1.96 2.89 -8.43
N LEU A 115 -1.30 3.96 -8.87
CA LEU A 115 -0.46 4.80 -8.02
C LEU A 115 -1.21 6.03 -7.44
N ASP A 116 -2.50 6.19 -7.75
CA ASP A 116 -3.33 7.25 -7.19
C ASP A 116 -3.97 6.77 -5.88
N PHE A 117 -3.38 7.16 -4.76
CA PHE A 117 -3.87 6.83 -3.41
C PHE A 117 -5.07 7.67 -2.97
N SER A 118 -5.38 8.74 -3.70
CA SER A 118 -6.52 9.62 -3.42
C SER A 118 -7.78 9.21 -4.17
N TYR A 119 -7.64 8.40 -5.22
CA TYR A 119 -8.74 7.94 -6.03
C TYR A 119 -9.63 6.94 -5.30
N VAL A 120 -10.95 7.18 -5.40
CA VAL A 120 -12.00 6.32 -4.85
C VAL A 120 -13.20 6.38 -5.79
N ASP A 121 -13.77 5.22 -6.10
CA ASP A 121 -15.05 5.09 -6.82
C ASP A 121 -15.99 4.08 -6.13
N GLU A 122 -17.21 3.94 -6.66
CA GLU A 122 -18.23 3.07 -6.08
C GLU A 122 -17.83 1.58 -6.08
N ASP A 123 -17.13 1.12 -7.12
CA ASP A 123 -16.69 -0.26 -7.25
C ASP A 123 -15.63 -0.58 -6.18
N ILE A 124 -14.63 0.29 -6.01
CA ILE A 124 -13.60 0.18 -4.98
C ILE A 124 -14.23 0.22 -3.58
N LEU A 125 -15.14 1.16 -3.33
CA LEU A 125 -15.83 1.27 -2.05
C LEU A 125 -16.70 0.05 -1.72
N SER A 126 -17.27 -0.60 -2.74
CA SER A 126 -18.06 -1.82 -2.56
C SER A 126 -17.20 -3.01 -2.12
N LEU A 127 -15.96 -3.08 -2.61
CA LEU A 127 -15.01 -4.15 -2.31
C LEU A 127 -14.33 -3.99 -0.95
N ARG A 128 -14.20 -2.77 -0.43
CA ARG A 128 -13.64 -2.49 0.91
C ARG A 128 -14.54 -2.89 2.09
N ARG A 129 -15.68 -3.54 1.83
CA ARG A 129 -16.68 -3.94 2.85
C ARG A 129 -16.47 -5.35 3.40
#